data_AF-A0A7V8WIR9-F1
#
_entry.id   AF-A0A7V8WIR9-F1
#
_cell.length_a   1.000
_cell.length_b   1.000
_cell.length_c   1.000
_cell.angle_alpha   90.00
_cell.angle_beta   90.00
_cell.angle_gamma   90.00
#
_symmetry.space_group_name_H-M   'P 1'
#
loop_
_entity.id
_entity.type
_entity.pdbx_description
1 polymer ?
#
loop_
_entity_poly.entity_id
_entity_poly.type
_entity_poly.pdbx_seq_one_letter_code
_entity_poly.pdbx_strand_id
1 'polypeptide(L)'
;MNSSVSPPRKPLRLWPGVAAAVVLLFIQFVLPVIAPKAEFSGMDAPLVAILGGLVLALVIVIWWTFFSRAPWSERLLALAVIVVAVVATRPLTDISIQNGMMGRMYFIYAVPSTIALALVAWAVASRRLSQGPRRAALVVAILAGCLVWTLVRTNGILGGTADLAWRWTPSAEQRLLAQGETDPPPAAPAETVKEPVAAEAANPAAPSATAPAATRTEPAAPTTATAATAPSISDPGTRRPEWPGFRGPDRDGVARAVRINTDWAASPPVEMWRRPVGPGWSSFAVQGDLFYTHEQRGPEEIVSCYRVSTGAPVWRHRDAARFWESNGGTGPRATPALSDGRVYTLGGTGILNALDSRTGAKVWSRNAATDAGIKLP
;
A
#
# COMPACT_ATOMS: atom_id res chain seq x y z
N MET A 1 -41.55 43.80 -42.97
CA MET A 1 -41.31 42.49 -42.33
C MET A 1 -40.04 41.89 -42.93
N ASN A 2 -38.90 42.05 -42.27
CA ASN A 2 -37.63 41.49 -42.73
C ASN A 2 -37.46 40.09 -42.15
N SER A 3 -37.82 39.08 -42.95
CA SER A 3 -37.55 37.67 -42.65
C SER A 3 -36.05 37.43 -42.80
N SER A 4 -35.29 37.55 -41.70
CA SER A 4 -33.87 37.19 -41.67
C SER A 4 -33.73 35.67 -41.80
N VAL A 5 -33.64 35.18 -43.04
CA VAL A 5 -33.32 33.79 -43.33
C VAL A 5 -31.89 33.54 -42.84
N SER A 6 -31.77 32.84 -41.71
CA SER A 6 -30.48 32.40 -41.19
C SER A 6 -29.83 31.44 -42.20
N PRO A 7 -28.54 31.61 -42.54
CA PRO A 7 -27.89 30.76 -43.54
C PRO A 7 -27.92 29.28 -43.13
N PRO A 8 -28.05 28.35 -44.10
CA PRO A 8 -28.13 26.92 -43.82
C PRO A 8 -26.83 26.42 -43.17
N ARG A 9 -26.96 25.77 -42.01
CA ARG A 9 -25.80 25.31 -41.24
C ARG A 9 -25.12 24.13 -41.91
N LYS A 10 -23.78 24.19 -41.99
CA LYS A 10 -22.97 23.03 -42.35
C LYS A 10 -23.05 21.98 -41.22
N PRO A 11 -23.37 20.71 -41.52
CA PRO A 11 -23.38 19.65 -40.53
C PRO A 11 -21.98 19.41 -39.97
N LEU A 12 -21.91 19.00 -38.69
CA LEU A 12 -20.66 18.63 -38.04
C LEU A 12 -20.00 17.46 -38.78
N ARG A 13 -18.68 17.51 -38.95
CA ARG A 13 -17.90 16.38 -39.51
C ARG A 13 -17.53 15.41 -38.39
N LEU A 14 -18.44 14.48 -38.11
CA LEU A 14 -18.39 13.65 -36.89
C LEU A 14 -17.52 12.40 -36.99
N TRP A 15 -17.34 11.85 -38.20
CA TRP A 15 -16.64 10.58 -38.36
C TRP A 15 -15.20 10.56 -37.77
N PRO A 16 -14.35 11.60 -37.87
CA PRO A 16 -13.00 11.52 -37.32
C PRO A 16 -13.00 11.49 -35.79
N GLY A 17 -13.86 12.30 -35.16
CA GLY A 17 -14.02 12.31 -33.71
C GLY A 17 -14.60 11.01 -33.17
N VAL A 18 -15.60 10.44 -33.86
CA VAL A 18 -16.18 9.14 -33.51
C VAL A 18 -15.16 8.02 -33.65
N ALA A 19 -14.40 7.99 -34.75
CA ALA A 19 -13.34 6.99 -34.94
C ALA A 19 -12.28 7.08 -33.83
N ALA A 20 -11.79 8.28 -33.50
CA ALA A 20 -10.84 8.48 -32.42
C ALA A 20 -11.41 8.05 -31.06
N ALA A 21 -12.68 8.35 -30.77
CA ALA A 21 -13.35 7.92 -29.53
C ALA A 21 -13.49 6.40 -29.42
N VAL A 22 -13.79 5.71 -30.52
CA VAL A 22 -13.87 4.24 -30.55
C VAL A 22 -12.50 3.62 -30.29
N VAL A 23 -11.45 4.15 -30.93
CA VAL A 23 -10.06 3.68 -30.67
C VAL A 23 -9.64 3.98 -29.23
N LEU A 24 -10.03 5.13 -28.68
CA LEU A 24 -9.76 5.50 -27.29
C LEU A 24 -10.42 4.50 -26.34
N LEU A 25 -11.71 4.19 -26.54
CA LEU A 25 -12.42 3.19 -25.75
C LEU A 25 -11.73 1.82 -25.82
N PHE A 26 -11.30 1.40 -27.00
CA PHE A 26 -10.62 0.13 -27.19
C PHE A 26 -9.28 0.08 -26.46
N ILE A 27 -8.39 1.06 -26.70
CA ILE A 27 -7.05 1.10 -26.09
C ILE A 27 -7.14 1.24 -24.57
N GLN A 28 -8.09 2.03 -24.08
CA GLN A 28 -8.17 2.35 -22.66
C GLN A 28 -8.88 1.27 -21.83
N PHE A 29 -9.95 0.65 -22.35
CA PHE A 29 -10.80 -0.25 -21.56
C PHE A 29 -10.80 -1.69 -22.06
N VAL A 30 -10.57 -1.94 -23.34
CA VAL A 30 -10.63 -3.29 -23.91
C VAL A 30 -9.25 -3.95 -23.89
N LEU A 31 -8.22 -3.24 -24.38
CA LEU A 31 -6.87 -3.76 -24.52
C LEU A 31 -6.28 -4.29 -23.18
N PRO A 32 -6.40 -3.58 -22.04
CA PRO A 32 -5.86 -4.08 -20.77
C PRO A 32 -6.57 -5.34 -20.27
N VAL A 33 -7.82 -5.57 -20.70
CA VAL A 33 -8.62 -6.73 -20.29
C VAL A 33 -8.31 -7.95 -21.15
N ILE A 34 -8.25 -7.79 -22.47
CA ILE A 34 -8.03 -8.92 -23.40
C ILE A 34 -6.56 -9.30 -23.53
N ALA A 35 -5.64 -8.35 -23.32
CA ALA A 35 -4.22 -8.55 -23.51
C ALA A 35 -3.40 -7.85 -22.40
N PRO A 36 -3.59 -8.23 -21.12
CA PRO A 36 -2.93 -7.57 -19.98
C PRO A 36 -1.41 -7.67 -20.00
N LYS A 37 -0.87 -8.69 -20.68
CA LYS A 37 0.58 -8.93 -20.83
C LYS A 37 1.15 -8.40 -22.15
N ALA A 38 0.35 -7.70 -22.95
CA ALA A 38 0.85 -7.12 -24.19
C ALA A 38 1.82 -5.98 -23.86
N GLU A 39 2.97 -5.99 -24.52
CA GLU A 39 3.95 -4.93 -24.46
C GLU A 39 4.04 -4.25 -25.83
N PHE A 40 3.96 -2.92 -25.84
CA PHE A 40 4.12 -2.12 -27.05
C PHE A 40 5.28 -1.16 -26.85
N SER A 41 6.33 -1.32 -27.64
CA SER A 41 7.55 -0.49 -27.56
C SER A 41 8.17 -0.46 -26.14
N GLY A 42 8.14 -1.58 -25.44
CA GLY A 42 8.67 -1.71 -24.07
C GLY A 42 7.78 -1.12 -22.97
N MET A 43 6.54 -0.73 -23.30
CA MET A 43 5.53 -0.28 -22.34
C MET A 43 4.48 -1.38 -22.16
N ASP A 44 4.10 -1.63 -20.90
CA ASP A 44 3.04 -2.56 -20.55
C ASP A 44 1.65 -2.01 -20.91
N ALA A 45 0.68 -2.90 -21.11
CA ALA A 45 -0.68 -2.54 -21.52
C ALA A 45 -1.34 -1.42 -20.67
N PRO A 46 -1.20 -1.37 -19.33
CA PRO A 46 -1.69 -0.26 -18.52
C PRO A 46 -1.08 1.10 -18.87
N LEU A 47 0.25 1.17 -19.07
CA LEU A 47 0.92 2.41 -19.43
C LEU A 47 0.54 2.85 -20.85
N VAL A 48 0.41 1.90 -21.78
CA VAL A 48 -0.09 2.14 -23.15
C VAL A 48 -1.51 2.69 -23.11
N ALA A 49 -2.37 2.18 -22.23
CA ALA A 49 -3.73 2.68 -22.07
C ALA A 49 -3.76 4.15 -21.60
N ILE A 50 -2.90 4.52 -20.64
CA ILE A 50 -2.82 5.89 -20.13
C ILE A 50 -2.28 6.84 -21.21
N LEU A 51 -1.11 6.52 -21.79
CA LEU A 51 -0.47 7.37 -22.79
C LEU A 51 -1.26 7.43 -24.10
N GLY A 52 -1.78 6.30 -24.56
CA GLY A 52 -2.64 6.21 -25.73
C GLY A 52 -3.93 7.01 -25.56
N GLY A 53 -4.54 6.95 -24.36
CA GLY A 53 -5.68 7.77 -24.00
C GLY A 53 -5.38 9.27 -24.11
N LEU A 54 -4.25 9.73 -23.55
CA LEU A 54 -3.81 11.14 -23.64
C LEU A 54 -3.62 11.60 -25.08
N VAL A 55 -2.93 10.80 -25.91
CA VAL A 55 -2.70 11.11 -27.32
C VAL A 55 -4.02 11.19 -28.09
N LEU A 56 -4.92 10.22 -27.91
CA LEU A 56 -6.21 10.20 -28.61
C LEU A 56 -7.14 11.32 -28.17
N ALA A 57 -7.11 11.69 -26.90
CA ALA A 57 -7.84 12.86 -26.41
C ALA A 57 -7.32 14.16 -27.04
N LEU A 58 -6.00 14.31 -27.17
CA LEU A 58 -5.42 15.44 -27.89
C LEU A 58 -5.88 15.44 -29.36
N VAL A 59 -5.89 14.28 -30.02
CA VAL A 59 -6.44 14.13 -31.39
C VAL A 59 -7.91 14.57 -31.46
N ILE A 60 -8.74 14.21 -30.47
CA ILE A 60 -10.14 14.64 -30.39
C ILE A 60 -10.23 16.16 -30.20
N VAL A 61 -9.39 16.76 -29.34
CA VAL A 61 -9.35 18.21 -29.14
C VAL A 61 -8.90 18.95 -30.40
N ILE A 62 -7.90 18.44 -31.13
CA ILE A 62 -7.44 18.98 -32.41
C ILE A 62 -8.55 18.86 -33.46
N TRP A 63 -9.20 17.70 -33.56
CA TRP A 63 -10.35 17.50 -34.43
C TRP A 63 -11.47 18.50 -34.11
N TRP A 64 -11.80 18.65 -32.83
CA TRP A 64 -12.82 19.58 -32.37
C TRP A 64 -12.51 21.02 -32.78
N THR A 65 -11.27 21.44 -32.56
CA THR A 65 -10.82 22.83 -32.74
C THR A 65 -10.68 23.21 -34.21
N PHE A 66 -10.23 22.29 -35.08
CA PHE A 66 -9.92 22.62 -36.48
C PHE A 66 -10.86 21.96 -37.49
N PHE A 67 -11.26 20.71 -37.28
CA PHE A 67 -11.85 19.85 -38.32
C PHE A 67 -13.34 19.51 -38.10
N SER A 68 -13.93 19.88 -36.95
CA SER A 68 -15.32 19.57 -36.58
C SER A 68 -16.39 20.23 -37.45
N ARG A 69 -16.03 21.30 -38.17
CA ARG A 69 -16.97 22.22 -38.86
C ARG A 69 -17.96 22.92 -37.92
N ALA A 70 -17.76 22.87 -36.61
CA ALA A 70 -18.55 23.64 -35.65
C ALA A 70 -18.32 25.15 -35.83
N PRO A 71 -19.30 26.01 -35.50
CA PRO A 71 -19.07 27.45 -35.40
C PRO A 71 -17.95 27.77 -34.42
N TRP A 72 -17.14 28.79 -34.71
CA TRP A 72 -15.98 29.15 -33.86
C TRP A 72 -16.37 29.44 -32.40
N SER A 73 -17.54 30.06 -32.19
CA SER A 73 -18.09 30.31 -30.87
C SER A 73 -18.37 29.03 -30.08
N GLU A 74 -18.86 27.96 -30.72
CA GLU A 74 -19.06 26.66 -30.05
C GLU A 74 -17.71 26.02 -29.71
N ARG A 75 -16.70 26.18 -30.56
CA ARG A 75 -15.36 25.61 -30.33
C ARG A 75 -14.70 26.24 -29.11
N LEU A 76 -14.67 27.58 -29.07
CA LEU A 76 -14.12 28.35 -27.96
C LEU A 76 -14.91 28.11 -26.66
N LEU A 77 -16.25 28.05 -26.75
CA LEU A 77 -17.10 27.75 -25.59
C LEU A 77 -16.73 26.39 -24.99
N ALA A 78 -16.60 25.34 -25.81
CA ALA A 78 -16.22 24.02 -25.31
C ALA A 78 -14.87 24.05 -24.59
N LEU A 79 -13.84 24.66 -25.19
CA LEU A 79 -12.50 24.72 -24.59
C LEU A 79 -12.50 25.53 -23.28
N ALA A 80 -13.16 26.69 -23.26
CA ALA A 80 -13.28 27.51 -22.06
C ALA A 80 -14.03 26.76 -20.93
N VAL A 81 -15.14 26.10 -21.26
CA VAL A 81 -15.92 25.32 -20.30
C VAL A 81 -15.13 24.12 -19.80
N ILE A 82 -14.36 23.42 -20.63
CA ILE A 82 -13.48 22.33 -20.19
C ILE A 82 -12.46 22.85 -19.16
N VAL A 83 -11.76 23.95 -19.45
CA VAL A 83 -10.76 24.52 -18.53
C VAL A 83 -11.41 24.92 -17.21
N VAL A 84 -12.51 25.68 -17.25
CA VAL A 84 -13.20 26.14 -16.05
C VAL A 84 -13.77 24.96 -15.25
N ALA A 85 -14.43 24.00 -15.91
CA ALA A 85 -15.04 22.85 -15.24
C ALA A 85 -14.00 21.96 -14.56
N VAL A 86 -12.87 21.68 -15.22
CA VAL A 86 -11.77 20.89 -14.65
C VAL A 86 -11.18 21.60 -13.43
N VAL A 87 -10.87 22.89 -13.53
CA VAL A 87 -10.31 23.66 -12.41
C VAL A 87 -11.29 23.74 -11.24
N ALA A 88 -12.58 24.01 -11.52
CA ALA A 88 -13.62 24.12 -10.50
C ALA A 88 -13.98 22.78 -9.84
N THR A 89 -13.86 21.66 -10.57
CA THR A 89 -14.19 20.33 -10.04
C THR A 89 -13.09 19.75 -9.16
N ARG A 90 -11.82 20.10 -9.42
CA ARG A 90 -10.68 19.59 -8.64
C ARG A 90 -10.85 19.65 -7.11
N PRO A 91 -11.25 20.78 -6.48
CA PRO A 91 -11.42 20.81 -5.03
C PRO A 91 -12.57 19.95 -4.50
N LEU A 92 -13.49 19.51 -5.36
CA LEU A 92 -14.66 18.69 -5.00
C LEU A 92 -14.35 17.18 -5.03
N THR A 93 -13.29 16.76 -5.72
CA THR A 93 -12.90 15.34 -5.80
C THR A 93 -12.33 14.86 -4.47
N ASP A 94 -12.31 13.54 -4.27
CA ASP A 94 -11.72 12.97 -3.07
C ASP A 94 -10.21 13.28 -2.96
N ILE A 95 -9.69 13.43 -1.74
CA ILE A 95 -8.29 13.79 -1.49
C ILE A 95 -7.31 12.79 -2.13
N SER A 96 -7.70 11.51 -2.23
CA SER A 96 -6.91 10.48 -2.92
C SER A 96 -6.72 10.79 -4.42
N ILE A 97 -7.73 11.35 -5.09
CA ILE A 97 -7.68 11.74 -6.50
C ILE A 97 -6.99 13.10 -6.66
N GLN A 98 -7.19 14.00 -5.70
CA GLN A 98 -6.55 15.33 -5.72
C GLN A 98 -5.03 15.24 -5.61
N ASN A 99 -4.52 14.28 -4.84
CA ASN A 99 -3.10 14.08 -4.55
C ASN A 99 -2.47 12.94 -5.35
N GLY A 100 -3.28 12.02 -5.90
CA GLY A 100 -2.79 10.92 -6.73
C GLY A 100 -1.93 11.40 -7.90
N MET A 101 -0.89 10.63 -8.23
CA MET A 101 0.08 10.93 -9.30
C MET A 101 0.67 12.34 -9.17
N MET A 102 1.20 12.71 -7.99
CA MET A 102 1.75 14.05 -7.71
C MET A 102 0.73 15.17 -7.95
N GLY A 103 -0.53 14.90 -7.59
CA GLY A 103 -1.67 15.80 -7.79
C GLY A 103 -2.12 16.00 -9.24
N ARG A 104 -1.72 15.09 -10.13
CA ARG A 104 -2.09 15.13 -11.56
C ARG A 104 -3.15 14.11 -11.95
N MET A 105 -3.50 13.17 -11.07
CA MET A 105 -4.39 12.06 -11.39
C MET A 105 -5.73 12.53 -11.98
N TYR A 106 -6.40 13.51 -11.35
CA TYR A 106 -7.65 14.04 -11.88
C TYR A 106 -7.53 14.51 -13.34
N PHE A 107 -6.45 15.23 -13.69
CA PHE A 107 -6.26 15.73 -15.05
C PHE A 107 -5.94 14.61 -16.04
N ILE A 108 -5.09 13.67 -15.63
CA ILE A 108 -4.64 12.54 -16.46
C ILE A 108 -5.81 11.63 -16.81
N TYR A 109 -6.75 11.42 -15.89
CA TYR A 109 -7.89 10.55 -16.15
C TYR A 109 -9.15 11.31 -16.63
N ALA A 110 -9.47 12.49 -16.11
CA ALA A 110 -10.72 13.17 -16.49
C ALA A 110 -10.67 13.77 -17.90
N VAL A 111 -9.56 14.42 -18.27
CA VAL A 111 -9.48 15.09 -19.57
C VAL A 111 -9.54 14.09 -20.73
N PRO A 112 -8.74 12.99 -20.71
CA PRO A 112 -8.71 12.08 -21.84
C PRO A 112 -9.89 11.12 -21.89
N SER A 113 -10.26 10.53 -20.76
CA SER A 113 -11.27 9.48 -20.74
C SER A 113 -12.68 10.05 -20.74
N THR A 114 -13.01 10.94 -19.80
CA THR A 114 -14.42 11.29 -19.59
C THR A 114 -14.84 12.52 -20.40
N ILE A 115 -14.01 13.56 -20.48
CA ILE A 115 -14.36 14.80 -21.18
C ILE A 115 -14.32 14.61 -22.71
N ALA A 116 -13.26 13.99 -23.25
CA ALA A 116 -13.16 13.78 -24.69
C ALA A 116 -14.30 12.89 -25.22
N LEU A 117 -14.64 11.81 -24.49
CA LEU A 117 -15.78 10.96 -24.81
C LEU A 117 -17.12 11.69 -24.66
N ALA A 118 -17.30 12.47 -23.58
CA ALA A 118 -18.51 13.27 -23.39
C ALA A 118 -18.72 14.28 -24.52
N LEU A 119 -17.64 14.90 -25.01
CA LEU A 119 -17.69 15.83 -26.15
C LEU A 119 -18.13 15.12 -27.44
N VAL A 120 -17.57 13.93 -27.73
CA VAL A 120 -17.97 13.16 -28.91
C VAL A 120 -19.39 12.63 -28.79
N ALA A 121 -19.78 12.10 -27.63
CA ALA A 121 -21.13 11.62 -27.35
C ALA A 121 -22.17 12.75 -27.49
N TRP A 122 -21.89 13.92 -26.93
CA TRP A 122 -22.72 15.12 -27.13
C TRP A 122 -22.82 15.50 -28.61
N ALA A 123 -21.71 15.48 -29.36
CA ALA A 123 -21.71 15.87 -30.77
C ALA A 123 -22.56 14.91 -31.63
N VAL A 124 -22.68 13.64 -31.22
CA VAL A 124 -23.58 12.65 -31.82
C VAL A 124 -25.03 12.87 -31.40
N ALA A 125 -25.30 13.06 -30.11
CA ALA A 125 -26.65 13.19 -29.57
C ALA A 125 -27.33 14.52 -29.96
N SER A 126 -26.58 15.60 -30.07
CA SER A 126 -27.11 16.95 -30.32
C SER A 126 -27.33 17.29 -31.80
N ARG A 127 -27.15 16.34 -32.72
CA ARG A 127 -27.26 16.53 -34.18
C ARG A 127 -28.56 17.18 -34.63
N ARG A 128 -29.66 16.87 -33.95
CA ARG A 128 -31.02 17.31 -34.30
C ARG A 128 -31.52 18.50 -33.47
N LEU A 129 -30.70 18.99 -32.53
CA LEU A 129 -31.09 20.06 -31.62
C LEU A 129 -30.88 21.47 -32.21
N SER A 130 -31.71 22.42 -31.77
CA SER A 130 -31.52 23.85 -32.04
C SER A 130 -30.36 24.43 -31.21
N GLN A 131 -29.90 25.65 -31.53
CA GLN A 131 -28.63 26.20 -30.97
C GLN A 131 -28.60 26.31 -29.46
N GLY A 132 -29.65 26.88 -28.86
CA GLY A 132 -29.71 27.07 -27.41
C GLY A 132 -29.59 25.73 -26.67
N PRO A 133 -30.51 24.78 -26.91
CA PRO A 133 -30.46 23.44 -26.31
C PRO A 133 -29.16 22.69 -26.61
N ARG A 134 -28.61 22.82 -27.81
CA ARG A 134 -27.34 22.18 -28.18
C ARG A 134 -26.16 22.72 -27.36
N ARG A 135 -26.06 24.05 -27.17
CA ARG A 135 -25.02 24.66 -26.34
C ARG A 135 -25.20 24.34 -24.86
N ALA A 136 -26.44 24.32 -24.37
CA ALA A 136 -26.72 23.87 -23.00
C ALA A 136 -26.29 22.41 -22.81
N ALA A 137 -26.63 21.52 -23.75
CA ALA A 137 -26.23 20.12 -23.71
C ALA A 137 -24.70 19.93 -23.76
N LEU A 138 -23.96 20.83 -24.43
CA LEU A 138 -22.49 20.79 -24.48
C LEU A 138 -21.91 21.02 -23.09
N VAL A 139 -22.38 22.09 -22.43
CA VAL A 139 -21.95 22.43 -21.08
C VAL A 139 -22.29 21.30 -20.11
N VAL A 140 -23.51 20.77 -20.19
CA VAL A 140 -23.95 19.64 -19.36
C VAL A 140 -23.09 18.41 -19.58
N ALA A 141 -22.73 18.06 -20.83
CA ALA A 141 -21.89 16.91 -21.10
C ALA A 141 -20.47 17.07 -20.52
N ILE A 142 -19.86 18.24 -20.66
CA ILE A 142 -18.54 18.54 -20.09
C ILE A 142 -18.59 18.48 -18.56
N LEU A 143 -19.60 19.11 -17.95
CA LEU A 143 -19.79 19.08 -16.50
C LEU A 143 -20.01 17.65 -16.00
N ALA A 144 -20.83 16.84 -16.66
CA ALA A 144 -21.03 15.44 -16.30
C ALA A 144 -19.72 14.64 -16.37
N GLY A 145 -18.92 14.83 -17.43
CA GLY A 145 -17.61 14.21 -17.58
C GLY A 145 -16.59 14.63 -16.51
N CYS A 146 -16.74 15.82 -15.92
CA CYS A 146 -15.92 16.27 -14.79
C CYS A 146 -16.45 15.73 -13.46
N LEU A 147 -17.75 15.90 -13.21
CA LEU A 147 -18.40 15.64 -11.93
C LEU A 147 -18.46 14.16 -11.56
N VAL A 148 -18.41 13.24 -12.54
CA VAL A 148 -18.34 11.80 -12.26
C VAL A 148 -17.16 11.44 -11.35
N TRP A 149 -16.05 12.20 -11.41
CA TRP A 149 -14.87 12.02 -10.57
C TRP A 149 -15.07 12.43 -9.11
N THR A 150 -16.15 13.14 -8.79
CA THR A 150 -16.51 13.47 -7.39
C THR A 150 -17.15 12.30 -6.65
N LEU A 151 -17.61 11.29 -7.41
CA LEU A 151 -18.30 10.10 -6.90
C LEU A 151 -17.34 8.95 -6.57
N VAL A 152 -16.11 9.01 -7.09
CA VAL A 152 -15.10 7.96 -6.94
C VAL A 152 -13.95 8.43 -6.05
N ARG A 153 -13.21 7.48 -5.51
CA ARG A 153 -11.92 7.65 -4.83
C ARG A 153 -10.98 6.56 -5.32
N THR A 154 -9.67 6.73 -5.14
CA THR A 154 -8.72 5.64 -5.44
C THR A 154 -8.25 4.95 -4.16
N ASN A 155 -8.10 3.63 -4.21
CA ASN A 155 -7.42 2.86 -3.16
C ASN A 155 -5.90 2.76 -3.38
N GLY A 156 -5.38 3.33 -4.47
CA GLY A 156 -3.99 3.19 -4.90
C GLY A 156 -3.89 2.58 -6.30
N ILE A 157 -2.71 2.05 -6.62
CA ILE A 157 -2.42 1.46 -7.92
C ILE A 157 -2.18 -0.04 -7.73
N LEU A 158 -2.91 -0.87 -8.47
CA LEU A 158 -2.73 -2.32 -8.53
C LEU A 158 -2.28 -2.69 -9.95
N GLY A 159 -1.09 -3.28 -10.07
CA GLY A 159 -0.57 -3.79 -11.35
C GLY A 159 -0.52 -2.74 -12.48
N GLY A 160 -0.23 -1.47 -12.15
CA GLY A 160 -0.14 -0.37 -13.12
C GLY A 160 -1.45 0.39 -13.37
N THR A 161 -2.58 -0.07 -12.82
CA THR A 161 -3.89 0.60 -12.96
C THR A 161 -4.37 1.17 -11.63
N ALA A 162 -5.03 2.33 -11.66
CA ALA A 162 -5.65 2.88 -10.46
C ALA A 162 -6.84 2.02 -10.03
N ASP A 163 -6.83 1.53 -8.80
CA ASP A 163 -7.99 0.87 -8.20
C ASP A 163 -8.98 1.96 -7.78
N LEU A 164 -10.10 2.06 -8.50
CA LEU A 164 -11.15 3.05 -8.27
C LEU A 164 -12.31 2.40 -7.53
N ALA A 165 -12.74 3.04 -6.45
CA ALA A 165 -13.91 2.64 -5.68
C ALA A 165 -14.89 3.80 -5.56
N TRP A 166 -16.16 3.49 -5.34
CA TRP A 166 -17.13 4.50 -4.93
C TRP A 166 -16.68 5.16 -3.63
N ARG A 167 -16.88 6.48 -3.54
CA ARG A 167 -16.38 7.29 -2.43
C ARG A 167 -16.88 6.82 -1.06
N TRP A 168 -18.09 6.27 -1.00
CA TRP A 168 -18.74 5.77 0.20
C TRP A 168 -18.45 4.29 0.51
N THR A 169 -17.70 3.58 -0.33
CA THR A 169 -17.32 2.19 -0.04
C THR A 169 -16.26 2.17 1.06
N PRO A 170 -16.45 1.39 2.15
CA PRO A 170 -15.49 1.31 3.24
C PRO A 170 -14.08 0.95 2.73
N SER A 171 -13.08 1.72 3.13
CA SER A 171 -11.68 1.47 2.77
C SER A 171 -11.13 0.23 3.48
N ALA A 172 -10.03 -0.32 2.98
CA ALA A 172 -9.35 -1.43 3.64
C ALA A 172 -8.93 -1.06 5.08
N GLU A 173 -8.46 0.18 5.28
CA GLU A 173 -8.17 0.71 6.61
C GLU A 173 -9.41 0.73 7.50
N GLN A 174 -10.53 1.29 7.03
CA GLN A 174 -11.77 1.34 7.83
C GLN A 174 -12.28 -0.05 8.22
N ARG A 175 -12.19 -1.02 7.31
CA ARG A 175 -12.55 -2.42 7.60
C ARG A 175 -11.63 -3.03 8.66
N LEU A 176 -10.34 -2.71 8.61
CA LEU A 176 -9.37 -3.19 9.60
C LEU A 176 -9.56 -2.53 10.97
N LEU A 177 -9.81 -1.22 11.01
CA LEU A 177 -10.08 -0.51 12.27
C LEU A 177 -11.29 -1.12 12.99
N ALA A 178 -12.33 -1.48 12.23
CA ALA A 178 -13.49 -2.19 12.77
C ALA A 178 -13.17 -3.59 13.36
N GLN A 179 -12.02 -4.18 13.02
CA GLN A 179 -11.56 -5.48 13.56
C GLN A 179 -10.62 -5.33 14.76
N GLY A 180 -9.98 -4.17 14.93
CA GLY A 180 -8.91 -3.93 15.90
C GLY A 180 -9.32 -4.05 17.38
N GLU A 181 -10.62 -3.98 17.68
CA GLU A 181 -11.14 -4.11 19.05
C GLU A 181 -11.11 -5.55 19.59
N THR A 182 -10.92 -6.56 18.73
CA THR A 182 -11.00 -7.99 19.11
C THR A 182 -9.65 -8.70 19.32
N ASP A 183 -8.53 -7.99 19.20
CA ASP A 183 -7.20 -8.61 19.29
C ASP A 183 -6.58 -8.53 20.71
N PRO A 184 -5.84 -9.56 21.16
CA PRO A 184 -5.26 -9.60 22.49
C PRO A 184 -4.17 -8.52 22.71
N PRO A 185 -4.01 -8.03 23.96
CA PRO A 185 -3.02 -7.01 24.30
C PRO A 185 -1.58 -7.52 24.16
N PRO A 186 -0.59 -6.63 23.95
CA PRO A 186 0.83 -6.98 23.91
C PRO A 186 1.28 -7.65 25.21
N ALA A 187 2.15 -8.66 25.11
CA ALA A 187 2.82 -9.21 26.28
C ALA A 187 3.64 -8.09 26.97
N ALA A 188 3.44 -7.93 28.28
CA ALA A 188 4.20 -6.97 29.06
C ALA A 188 5.71 -7.23 28.90
N PRO A 189 6.56 -6.19 28.84
CA PRO A 189 8.00 -6.36 28.80
C PRO A 189 8.43 -7.23 29.98
N ALA A 190 9.19 -8.29 29.71
CA ALA A 190 9.73 -9.16 30.75
C ALA A 190 10.40 -8.29 31.81
N GLU A 191 9.94 -8.42 33.07
CA GLU A 191 10.57 -7.77 34.20
C GLU A 191 12.06 -8.08 34.14
N THR A 192 12.86 -7.02 34.10
CA THR A 192 14.30 -7.13 34.27
C THR A 192 14.51 -7.86 35.59
N VAL A 193 14.96 -9.11 35.51
CA VAL A 193 15.40 -9.88 36.67
C VAL A 193 16.47 -9.01 37.33
N LYS A 194 16.10 -8.33 38.42
CA LYS A 194 17.09 -7.73 39.31
C LYS A 194 17.90 -8.90 39.85
N GLU A 195 19.17 -8.96 39.45
CA GLU A 195 20.15 -9.77 40.16
C GLU A 195 19.99 -9.53 41.67
N PRO A 196 19.99 -10.58 42.50
CA PRO A 196 19.92 -10.39 43.93
C PRO A 196 21.18 -9.65 44.36
N VAL A 197 20.97 -8.50 44.99
CA VAL A 197 21.98 -7.71 45.68
C VAL A 197 22.79 -8.64 46.56
N ALA A 198 24.09 -8.73 46.26
CA ALA A 198 25.07 -9.39 47.09
C ALA A 198 24.96 -8.83 48.51
N ALA A 199 24.72 -9.74 49.45
CA ALA A 199 24.68 -9.43 50.87
C ALA A 199 26.00 -8.77 51.30
N GLU A 200 25.79 -7.71 52.07
CA GLU A 200 26.73 -6.82 52.71
C GLU A 200 27.96 -7.53 53.31
N ALA A 201 29.13 -7.02 52.93
CA ALA A 201 30.41 -7.40 53.50
C ALA A 201 30.56 -6.80 54.90
N ALA A 202 30.69 -7.67 55.91
CA ALA A 202 31.31 -7.33 57.18
C ALA A 202 32.42 -8.36 57.45
N ASN A 203 33.66 -7.86 57.57
CA ASN A 203 34.89 -8.59 57.86
C ASN A 203 35.39 -8.17 59.27
N PRO A 204 36.46 -8.76 59.83
CA PRO A 204 36.53 -10.02 60.57
C PRO A 204 36.89 -9.82 62.05
N ALA A 205 36.66 -10.84 62.88
CA ALA A 205 37.42 -11.03 64.13
C ALA A 205 37.61 -12.53 64.42
N ALA A 206 38.87 -12.96 64.41
CA ALA A 206 39.37 -14.22 64.97
C ALA A 206 39.71 -14.00 66.48
N PRO A 207 40.15 -15.01 67.30
CA PRO A 207 40.65 -16.32 66.91
C PRO A 207 40.35 -17.52 67.86
N SER A 208 40.80 -18.70 67.38
CA SER A 208 41.47 -19.78 68.14
C SER A 208 40.68 -20.99 68.68
N ALA A 209 41.09 -22.12 68.09
CA ALA A 209 41.46 -23.41 68.69
C ALA A 209 40.37 -24.36 69.20
N THR A 210 40.28 -25.55 68.59
CA THR A 210 40.91 -26.79 69.10
C THR A 210 40.59 -27.96 68.15
N ALA A 211 41.62 -28.71 67.75
CA ALA A 211 41.53 -30.05 67.15
C ALA A 211 41.83 -31.09 68.26
N PRO A 212 41.51 -32.41 68.15
CA PRO A 212 42.17 -33.25 67.14
C PRO A 212 41.41 -34.48 66.58
N ALA A 213 41.92 -34.94 65.44
CA ALA A 213 42.19 -36.33 65.03
C ALA A 213 41.07 -37.36 64.73
N ALA A 214 41.24 -37.93 63.52
CA ALA A 214 41.02 -39.30 63.07
C ALA A 214 39.57 -39.78 62.78
N THR A 215 39.27 -40.12 61.53
CA THR A 215 39.54 -41.46 60.96
C THR A 215 39.02 -41.52 59.51
N ARG A 216 39.81 -42.17 58.68
CA ARG A 216 39.63 -42.51 57.26
C ARG A 216 38.55 -43.59 57.10
N THR A 217 37.46 -43.35 56.35
CA THR A 217 36.73 -44.41 55.61
C THR A 217 35.81 -43.82 54.53
N GLU A 218 36.13 -44.05 53.26
CA GLU A 218 35.17 -44.22 52.16
C GLU A 218 34.94 -45.75 52.06
N PRO A 219 33.71 -46.27 51.86
CA PRO A 219 33.19 -46.37 50.50
C PRO A 219 31.66 -46.37 50.34
N ALA A 220 31.25 -46.37 49.07
CA ALA A 220 30.04 -46.97 48.50
C ALA A 220 28.78 -46.09 48.33
N ALA A 221 28.51 -45.85 47.05
CA ALA A 221 27.27 -45.56 46.35
C ALA A 221 25.93 -45.62 47.11
N PRO A 222 24.99 -44.75 46.73
CA PRO A 222 23.58 -45.09 46.73
C PRO A 222 23.01 -45.21 45.31
N THR A 223 22.35 -46.34 45.15
CA THR A 223 21.36 -46.76 44.16
C THR A 223 20.21 -45.75 44.02
N THR A 224 19.95 -45.39 42.75
CA THR A 224 18.63 -45.14 42.11
C THR A 224 17.64 -44.17 42.76
N ALA A 225 17.46 -43.01 42.11
CA ALA A 225 16.14 -42.40 41.95
C ALA A 225 16.00 -41.92 40.50
N THR A 226 15.16 -42.63 39.75
CA THR A 226 14.70 -42.31 38.40
C THR A 226 14.01 -40.95 38.39
N ALA A 227 14.73 -39.90 38.03
CA ALA A 227 14.13 -38.62 37.68
C ALA A 227 13.70 -38.69 36.21
N ALA A 228 12.40 -38.56 35.98
CA ALA A 228 11.79 -38.49 34.67
C ALA A 228 12.52 -37.47 33.78
N THR A 229 13.06 -37.95 32.66
CA THR A 229 13.60 -37.12 31.59
C THR A 229 12.49 -36.20 31.07
N ALA A 230 12.41 -34.99 31.62
CA ALA A 230 11.81 -33.87 30.91
C ALA A 230 12.58 -33.70 29.59
N PRO A 231 11.92 -33.52 28.43
CA PRO A 231 12.64 -33.27 27.20
C PRO A 231 13.47 -32.00 27.39
N SER A 232 14.78 -32.16 27.34
CA SER A 232 15.72 -31.06 27.27
C SER A 232 15.40 -30.29 25.99
N ILE A 233 14.75 -29.13 26.15
CA ILE A 233 14.68 -28.13 25.09
C ILE A 233 16.10 -27.57 25.00
N SER A 234 16.91 -28.20 24.16
CA SER A 234 18.14 -27.64 23.66
C SER A 234 17.83 -26.38 22.87
N ASP A 235 18.21 -25.22 23.40
CA ASP A 235 18.61 -24.07 22.59
C ASP A 235 20.09 -23.84 22.88
N PRO A 236 20.97 -23.96 21.87
CA PRO A 236 21.50 -22.73 21.32
C PRO A 236 21.78 -22.89 19.83
N GLY A 237 20.83 -22.41 19.03
CA GLY A 237 21.06 -22.21 17.62
C GLY A 237 20.04 -21.21 17.12
N THR A 238 20.40 -19.93 17.13
CA THR A 238 19.77 -18.97 16.23
C THR A 238 19.85 -19.54 14.83
N ARG A 239 18.83 -20.31 14.41
CA ARG A 239 18.64 -20.67 13.01
C ARG A 239 18.72 -19.35 12.28
N ARG A 240 19.74 -19.23 11.41
CA ARG A 240 19.93 -18.02 10.61
C ARG A 240 18.58 -17.69 9.97
N PRO A 241 18.11 -16.44 10.04
CA PRO A 241 16.85 -16.08 9.42
C PRO A 241 16.89 -16.49 7.95
N GLU A 242 15.88 -17.24 7.51
CA GLU A 242 15.80 -17.72 6.12
C GLU A 242 15.57 -16.56 5.16
N TRP A 243 14.88 -15.52 5.63
CA TRP A 243 14.69 -14.28 4.93
C TRP A 243 14.83 -13.10 5.90
N PRO A 244 16.05 -12.61 6.17
CA PRO A 244 16.31 -11.68 7.27
C PRO A 244 15.71 -10.28 7.09
N GLY A 245 15.25 -9.90 5.91
CA GLY A 245 14.65 -8.58 5.69
C GLY A 245 14.45 -8.27 4.21
N PHE A 246 14.33 -6.98 3.88
CA PHE A 246 14.03 -6.52 2.52
C PHE A 246 14.98 -7.14 1.49
N ARG A 247 14.40 -7.84 0.50
CA ARG A 247 15.10 -8.57 -0.59
C ARG A 247 15.99 -9.73 -0.15
N GLY A 248 15.76 -10.29 1.03
CA GLY A 248 16.40 -11.53 1.47
C GLY A 248 17.84 -11.34 1.97
N PRO A 249 18.58 -12.45 2.19
CA PRO A 249 19.90 -12.43 2.82
C PRO A 249 20.95 -11.66 2.01
N ASP A 250 20.95 -11.83 0.69
CA ASP A 250 21.90 -11.18 -0.23
C ASP A 250 21.38 -9.86 -0.80
N ARG A 251 20.19 -9.41 -0.37
CA ARG A 251 19.49 -8.20 -0.88
C ARG A 251 19.19 -8.22 -2.39
N ASP A 252 19.28 -9.37 -3.03
CA ASP A 252 19.05 -9.53 -4.47
C ASP A 252 17.59 -9.87 -4.81
N GLY A 253 16.80 -10.33 -3.83
CA GLY A 253 15.42 -10.77 -4.02
C GLY A 253 15.27 -12.22 -4.47
N VAL A 254 16.31 -13.04 -4.30
CA VAL A 254 16.33 -14.43 -4.78
C VAL A 254 16.19 -15.43 -3.63
N ALA A 255 15.15 -16.27 -3.67
CA ALA A 255 15.01 -17.41 -2.77
C ALA A 255 15.75 -18.63 -3.33
N ARG A 256 16.97 -18.89 -2.84
CA ARG A 256 17.87 -19.93 -3.40
C ARG A 256 17.60 -21.34 -2.88
N ALA A 257 17.10 -21.45 -1.65
CA ALA A 257 16.91 -22.73 -0.95
C ALA A 257 15.61 -23.46 -1.33
N VAL A 258 14.79 -22.89 -2.21
CA VAL A 258 13.46 -23.40 -2.55
C VAL A 258 13.30 -23.49 -4.07
N ARG A 259 12.79 -24.62 -4.56
CA ARG A 259 12.26 -24.75 -5.92
C ARG A 259 10.78 -25.03 -5.82
N ILE A 260 9.96 -24.19 -6.45
CA ILE A 260 8.52 -24.38 -6.57
C ILE A 260 8.20 -24.93 -7.95
N ASN A 261 7.14 -25.72 -8.07
CA ASN A 261 6.60 -26.06 -9.38
C ASN A 261 6.02 -24.79 -10.02
N THR A 262 6.47 -24.45 -11.21
CA THR A 262 6.02 -23.29 -11.97
C THR A 262 4.95 -23.62 -13.01
N ASP A 263 4.64 -24.90 -13.22
CA ASP A 263 3.48 -25.34 -14.00
C ASP A 263 2.21 -25.29 -13.12
N TRP A 264 1.61 -24.10 -13.06
CA TRP A 264 0.40 -23.87 -12.28
C TRP A 264 -0.86 -24.43 -12.94
N ALA A 265 -0.79 -24.94 -14.18
CA ALA A 265 -1.91 -25.66 -14.79
C ALA A 265 -2.00 -27.08 -14.22
N ALA A 266 -0.86 -27.75 -14.03
CA ALA A 266 -0.79 -29.07 -13.42
C ALA A 266 -0.86 -29.02 -11.88
N SER A 267 -0.28 -27.98 -11.26
CA SER A 267 -0.22 -27.85 -9.81
C SER A 267 -0.49 -26.41 -9.38
N PRO A 268 -1.77 -25.97 -9.36
CA PRO A 268 -2.11 -24.63 -8.94
C PRO A 268 -1.77 -24.43 -7.45
N PRO A 269 -1.23 -23.27 -7.06
CA PRO A 269 -0.97 -22.97 -5.66
C PRO A 269 -2.27 -22.95 -4.86
N VAL A 270 -2.25 -23.59 -3.69
CA VAL A 270 -3.38 -23.60 -2.75
C VAL A 270 -3.14 -22.54 -1.68
N GLU A 271 -4.14 -21.70 -1.43
CA GLU A 271 -4.11 -20.74 -0.33
C GLU A 271 -4.05 -21.49 1.01
N MET A 272 -2.95 -21.33 1.76
CA MET A 272 -2.82 -21.93 3.09
C MET A 272 -3.65 -21.18 4.13
N TRP A 273 -3.62 -19.85 4.08
CA TRP A 273 -4.39 -18.95 4.92
C TRP A 273 -4.33 -17.53 4.35
N ARG A 274 -5.24 -16.68 4.82
CA ARG A 274 -5.29 -15.26 4.49
C ARG A 274 -5.63 -14.47 5.74
N ARG A 275 -4.90 -13.37 5.97
CA ARG A 275 -5.11 -12.51 7.13
C ARG A 275 -5.15 -11.03 6.76
N PRO A 276 -6.10 -10.25 7.31
CA PRO A 276 -6.06 -8.81 7.24
C PRO A 276 -4.83 -8.24 7.97
N VAL A 277 -4.11 -7.36 7.29
CA VAL A 277 -2.97 -6.59 7.83
C VAL A 277 -3.24 -5.10 7.67
N GLY A 278 -2.59 -4.31 8.53
CA GLY A 278 -2.57 -2.85 8.50
C GLY A 278 -2.04 -2.28 7.20
N PRO A 279 -2.50 -1.07 6.81
CA PRO A 279 -1.82 -0.34 5.75
C PRO A 279 -0.34 -0.16 6.08
N GLY A 280 0.53 -0.38 5.09
CA GLY A 280 1.97 -0.31 5.23
C GLY A 280 2.64 -0.80 3.94
N TRP A 281 3.90 -0.42 3.74
CA TRP A 281 4.71 -0.82 2.58
C TRP A 281 5.85 -1.76 2.96
N SER A 282 5.85 -2.22 4.21
CA SER A 282 6.79 -3.22 4.67
C SER A 282 6.65 -4.49 3.85
N SER A 283 7.78 -5.03 3.43
CA SER A 283 7.88 -6.44 3.03
C SER A 283 7.86 -7.32 4.29
N PHE A 284 8.37 -8.55 4.17
CA PHE A 284 8.37 -9.54 5.23
C PHE A 284 9.80 -9.93 5.59
N ALA A 285 9.99 -10.23 6.87
CA ALA A 285 11.16 -10.96 7.36
C ALA A 285 10.70 -12.30 7.95
N VAL A 286 11.48 -13.36 7.78
CA VAL A 286 11.13 -14.72 8.18
C VAL A 286 12.30 -15.40 8.89
N GLN A 287 11.99 -16.02 10.02
CA GLN A 287 12.91 -16.88 10.77
C GLN A 287 12.16 -18.12 11.27
N GLY A 288 12.42 -19.26 10.63
CA GLY A 288 11.67 -20.49 10.89
C GLY A 288 10.18 -20.30 10.61
N ASP A 289 9.33 -20.65 11.58
CA ASP A 289 7.88 -20.51 11.46
C ASP A 289 7.37 -19.12 11.90
N LEU A 290 8.25 -18.15 12.12
CA LEU A 290 7.89 -16.78 12.50
C LEU A 290 8.08 -15.83 11.32
N PHE A 291 7.07 -15.00 11.11
CA PHE A 291 6.97 -14.01 10.06
C PHE A 291 6.72 -12.65 10.67
N TYR A 292 7.44 -11.62 10.20
CA TYR A 292 7.40 -10.27 10.75
C TYR A 292 7.09 -9.25 9.67
N THR A 293 6.23 -8.28 10.00
CA THR A 293 5.90 -7.16 9.13
C THR A 293 5.64 -5.90 9.96
N HIS A 294 5.76 -4.73 9.32
CA HIS A 294 5.46 -3.45 9.93
C HIS A 294 4.21 -2.86 9.26
N GLU A 295 3.19 -2.58 10.06
CA GLU A 295 1.86 -2.18 9.60
C GLU A 295 1.31 -1.04 10.47
N GLN A 296 0.33 -0.28 9.98
CA GLN A 296 -0.38 0.72 10.77
C GLN A 296 -1.73 0.18 11.23
N ARG A 297 -2.08 0.37 12.50
CA ARG A 297 -3.42 0.13 13.03
C ARG A 297 -3.90 1.32 13.85
N GLY A 298 -4.86 2.07 13.30
CA GLY A 298 -5.42 3.23 14.00
C GLY A 298 -4.34 4.29 14.27
N PRO A 299 -4.18 4.76 15.51
CA PRO A 299 -3.16 5.73 15.87
C PRO A 299 -1.76 5.11 16.09
N GLU A 300 -1.58 3.82 15.86
CA GLU A 300 -0.35 3.09 16.21
C GLU A 300 0.35 2.47 14.99
N GLU A 301 1.67 2.58 14.95
CA GLU A 301 2.54 1.75 14.11
C GLU A 301 2.80 0.43 14.86
N ILE A 302 2.63 -0.68 14.17
CA ILE A 302 2.59 -2.02 14.75
C ILE A 302 3.61 -2.90 14.05
N VAL A 303 4.57 -3.41 14.82
CA VAL A 303 5.40 -4.53 14.38
C VAL A 303 4.68 -5.81 14.75
N SER A 304 4.22 -6.54 13.75
CA SER A 304 3.43 -7.76 13.93
C SER A 304 4.25 -9.00 13.65
N CYS A 305 4.12 -10.00 14.52
CA CYS A 305 4.64 -11.35 14.31
C CYS A 305 3.50 -12.35 14.15
N TYR A 306 3.58 -13.17 13.10
CA TYR A 306 2.63 -14.24 12.81
C TYR A 306 3.34 -15.57 12.59
N ARG A 307 2.59 -16.66 12.70
CA ARG A 307 3.06 -18.00 12.36
C ARG A 307 2.94 -18.23 10.84
N VAL A 308 4.03 -18.60 10.17
CA VAL A 308 4.06 -18.82 8.71
C VAL A 308 3.11 -19.94 8.29
N SER A 309 3.04 -21.03 9.06
CA SER A 309 2.21 -22.19 8.75
C SER A 309 0.70 -21.98 8.85
N THR A 310 0.25 -20.99 9.63
CA THR A 310 -1.20 -20.84 9.97
C THR A 310 -1.74 -19.41 9.85
N GLY A 311 -0.89 -18.39 9.79
CA GLY A 311 -1.27 -16.98 9.87
C GLY A 311 -1.73 -16.54 11.26
N ALA A 312 -1.62 -17.39 12.28
CA ALA A 312 -1.98 -17.07 13.65
C ALA A 312 -1.07 -15.96 14.22
N PRO A 313 -1.59 -15.02 15.01
CA PRO A 313 -0.78 -13.98 15.62
C PRO A 313 0.06 -14.58 16.74
N VAL A 314 1.33 -14.18 16.83
CA VAL A 314 2.23 -14.62 17.91
C VAL A 314 2.39 -13.49 18.92
N TRP A 315 2.81 -12.31 18.46
CA TRP A 315 2.92 -11.11 19.27
C TRP A 315 2.82 -9.86 18.40
N ARG A 316 2.60 -8.70 19.03
CA ARG A 316 2.66 -7.39 18.39
C ARG A 316 3.33 -6.38 19.31
N HIS A 317 4.23 -5.58 18.76
CA HIS A 317 4.77 -4.39 19.41
C HIS A 317 4.07 -3.15 18.85
N ARG A 318 3.75 -2.18 19.71
CA ARG A 318 2.97 -0.98 19.36
C ARG A 318 3.77 0.26 19.68
N ASP A 319 3.83 1.17 18.73
CA ASP A 319 4.32 2.53 18.92
C ASP A 319 3.18 3.51 18.65
N ALA A 320 2.98 4.46 19.56
CA ALA A 320 1.96 5.52 19.43
C ALA A 320 2.39 6.54 18.36
N ALA A 321 2.32 6.13 17.10
CA ALA A 321 2.72 6.88 15.94
C ALA A 321 1.74 6.61 14.79
N ARG A 322 1.40 7.67 14.05
CA ARG A 322 0.62 7.55 12.82
C ARG A 322 1.34 8.26 11.70
N PHE A 323 1.72 7.50 10.69
CA PHE A 323 2.39 8.02 9.52
C PHE A 323 1.44 8.06 8.33
N TRP A 324 1.47 9.17 7.60
CA TRP A 324 0.80 9.34 6.33
C TRP A 324 1.60 10.28 5.44
N GLU A 325 1.71 9.95 4.17
CA GLU A 325 2.19 10.89 3.15
C GLU A 325 1.45 10.67 1.81
N SER A 326 1.51 11.66 0.93
CA SER A 326 0.64 11.73 -0.25
C SER A 326 0.86 10.64 -1.29
N ASN A 327 2.08 10.11 -1.41
CA ASN A 327 2.49 9.19 -2.47
C ASN A 327 2.23 7.72 -2.09
N GLY A 328 2.49 7.34 -0.84
CA GLY A 328 2.29 5.98 -0.33
C GLY A 328 1.15 5.85 0.68
N GLY A 329 0.45 6.93 1.03
CA GLY A 329 -0.66 6.88 1.98
C GLY A 329 -0.24 6.48 3.39
N THR A 330 -1.09 5.74 4.09
CA THR A 330 -0.93 5.40 5.51
C THR A 330 0.16 4.33 5.74
N GLY A 331 0.92 4.47 6.84
CA GLY A 331 1.70 3.40 7.47
C GLY A 331 3.19 3.34 7.11
N PRO A 332 3.96 2.49 7.81
CA PRO A 332 5.41 2.50 7.76
C PRO A 332 5.94 2.06 6.38
N ARG A 333 7.16 2.52 6.06
CA ARG A 333 7.84 2.22 4.79
C ARG A 333 8.95 1.18 4.91
N ALA A 334 9.56 1.06 6.08
CA ALA A 334 10.68 0.14 6.27
C ALA A 334 10.20 -1.29 6.50
N THR A 335 10.97 -2.24 5.97
CA THR A 335 10.80 -3.67 6.28
C THR A 335 11.63 -4.03 7.51
N PRO A 336 11.10 -4.82 8.46
CA PRO A 336 11.88 -5.34 9.58
C PRO A 336 13.16 -6.05 9.13
N ALA A 337 14.21 -5.93 9.92
CA ALA A 337 15.46 -6.66 9.73
C ALA A 337 15.74 -7.57 10.93
N LEU A 338 16.17 -8.80 10.67
CA LEU A 338 16.45 -9.83 11.66
C LEU A 338 17.95 -10.03 11.79
N SER A 339 18.46 -9.96 13.02
CA SER A 339 19.85 -10.25 13.34
C SER A 339 19.97 -10.56 14.82
N ASP A 340 20.74 -11.59 15.16
CA ASP A 340 21.11 -11.97 16.54
C ASP A 340 19.92 -12.07 17.52
N GLY A 341 18.86 -12.75 17.09
CA GLY A 341 17.65 -12.94 17.90
C GLY A 341 16.79 -11.68 18.09
N ARG A 342 17.05 -10.63 17.30
CA ARG A 342 16.33 -9.35 17.38
C ARG A 342 15.65 -8.99 16.07
N VAL A 343 14.59 -8.22 16.19
CA VAL A 343 13.86 -7.56 15.10
C VAL A 343 14.16 -6.07 15.20
N TYR A 344 14.74 -5.51 14.15
CA TYR A 344 15.00 -4.08 14.01
C TYR A 344 13.98 -3.46 13.08
N THR A 345 13.32 -2.38 13.52
CA THR A 345 12.28 -1.71 12.74
C THR A 345 12.44 -0.21 12.81
N LEU A 346 12.18 0.46 11.69
CA LEU A 346 12.12 1.92 11.59
C LEU A 346 10.71 2.35 11.18
N GLY A 347 10.02 3.07 12.06
CA GLY A 347 8.72 3.67 11.82
C GLY A 347 8.77 4.83 10.83
N GLY A 348 7.63 5.15 10.22
CA GLY A 348 7.52 6.30 9.32
C GLY A 348 7.77 7.64 10.04
N THR A 349 7.57 7.66 11.36
CA THR A 349 7.86 8.79 12.26
C THR A 349 9.28 8.75 12.86
N GLY A 350 10.16 7.89 12.36
CA GLY A 350 11.56 7.82 12.78
C GLY A 350 11.82 7.04 14.07
N ILE A 351 10.82 6.36 14.64
CA ILE A 351 11.01 5.46 15.79
C ILE A 351 11.79 4.23 15.32
N LEU A 352 13.03 4.08 15.80
CA LEU A 352 13.90 2.95 15.58
C LEU A 352 13.85 2.04 16.81
N ASN A 353 13.37 0.82 16.65
CA ASN A 353 13.30 -0.18 17.72
C ASN A 353 14.26 -1.33 17.46
N ALA A 354 14.76 -1.92 18.56
CA ALA A 354 15.17 -3.31 18.59
C ALA A 354 14.25 -4.07 19.54
N LEU A 355 13.62 -5.13 19.01
CA LEU A 355 12.68 -5.98 19.72
C LEU A 355 13.27 -7.39 19.82
N ASP A 356 12.96 -8.09 20.90
CA ASP A 356 13.22 -9.53 20.99
C ASP A 356 12.36 -10.27 19.95
N SER A 357 12.98 -11.14 19.13
CA SER A 357 12.26 -11.75 18.00
C SER A 357 11.20 -12.76 18.43
N ARG A 358 11.33 -13.33 19.62
CA ARG A 358 10.41 -14.37 20.11
C ARG A 358 9.18 -13.79 20.81
N THR A 359 9.36 -12.67 21.51
CA THR A 359 8.34 -12.09 22.40
C THR A 359 7.80 -10.76 21.90
N GLY A 360 8.54 -10.07 21.03
CA GLY A 360 8.23 -8.68 20.63
C GLY A 360 8.56 -7.66 21.70
N ALA A 361 9.18 -8.06 22.81
CA ALA A 361 9.53 -7.15 23.89
C ALA A 361 10.57 -6.13 23.42
N LYS A 362 10.34 -4.86 23.72
CA LYS A 362 11.27 -3.78 23.39
C LYS A 362 12.56 -3.92 24.19
N VAL A 363 13.67 -4.18 23.50
CA VAL A 363 15.01 -4.18 24.07
C VAL A 363 15.50 -2.74 24.22
N TRP A 364 15.36 -1.94 23.16
CA TRP A 364 15.60 -0.50 23.19
C TRP A 364 14.81 0.21 22.08
N SER A 365 14.65 1.52 22.22
CA SER A 365 14.06 2.39 21.20
C SER A 365 14.74 3.76 21.18
N ARG A 366 14.85 4.32 19.98
CA ARG A 366 15.39 5.66 19.70
C ARG A 366 14.50 6.35 18.67
N ASN A 367 14.48 7.68 18.66
CA ASN A 367 13.78 8.42 17.61
C ASN A 367 14.81 9.14 16.74
N ALA A 368 15.05 8.61 15.54
CA ALA A 368 16.06 9.11 14.63
C ALA A 368 15.84 10.57 14.21
N ALA A 369 14.58 11.03 14.13
CA ALA A 369 14.28 12.42 13.80
C ALA A 369 14.65 13.36 14.97
N THR A 370 14.32 12.98 16.19
CA THR A 370 14.68 13.73 17.40
C THR A 370 16.19 13.74 17.60
N ASP A 371 16.84 12.58 17.47
CA ASP A 371 18.29 12.42 17.62
C ASP A 371 19.06 13.25 16.58
N ALA A 372 18.50 13.44 15.38
CA ALA A 372 19.07 14.27 14.32
C ALA A 372 18.62 15.75 14.37
N GLY A 373 17.74 16.14 15.31
CA GLY A 373 17.19 17.49 15.37
C GLY A 373 16.28 17.87 14.20
N ILE A 374 15.69 16.90 13.52
CA ILE A 374 14.84 17.08 12.34
C ILE A 374 13.37 17.05 12.74
N LYS A 375 12.59 18.01 12.23
CA LYS A 375 11.13 18.01 12.37
C LYS A 375 10.53 17.00 11.41
N LEU A 376 9.68 16.10 11.92
CA LEU A 376 8.93 15.16 11.09
C LEU A 376 7.99 15.91 10.12
N PRO A 377 7.81 15.38 8.89
CA PRO A 377 6.95 15.98 7.88
C PRO A 377 5.48 16.08 8.27
#